data_AF-A0A927YGK6-F1
#
_entry.id   AF-A0A927YGK6-F1
#
_cell.length_a   1.000
_cell.length_b   1.000
_cell.length_c   1.000
_cell.angle_alpha   90.00
_cell.angle_beta   90.00
_cell.angle_gamma   90.00
#
_symmetry.space_group_name_H-M   'P 1'
#
loop_
_entity.id
_entity.type
_entity.pdbx_description
1 polymer ?
#
loop_
_entity_poly.entity_id
_entity_poly.type
_entity_poly.pdbx_seq_one_letter_code
_entity_poly.pdbx_strand_id
1 'polypeptide(L)'
;MNPIDAEKHEELVHILSELIETIALMQKEEYSYLLFQNEREANEWLSFLREHTDKEELKSLEKEIADRFFYRYDVQIGKTILDKKRNELIKRYLFKSNEYLG
;
A
#
# COMPACT_ATOMS: atom_id res chain seq x y z
N MET A 1 12.03 20.39 -7.02
CA MET A 1 11.96 19.06 -6.39
C MET A 1 11.98 19.25 -4.90
N ASN A 2 10.93 18.78 -4.23
CA ASN A 2 10.77 18.82 -2.78
C ASN A 2 10.82 17.37 -2.29
N PRO A 3 12.00 16.82 -2.01
CA PRO A 3 12.12 15.41 -1.71
C PRO A 3 11.59 15.08 -0.31
N ILE A 4 11.05 13.88 -0.16
CA ILE A 4 10.79 13.28 1.14
C ILE A 4 12.12 12.94 1.85
N ASP A 5 12.10 12.91 3.18
CA ASP A 5 13.20 12.40 3.99
C ASP A 5 13.43 10.89 3.75
N ALA A 6 14.69 10.46 3.79
CA ALA A 6 15.07 9.08 3.47
C ALA A 6 14.52 8.05 4.47
N GLU A 7 14.49 8.36 5.77
CA GLU A 7 13.96 7.43 6.78
C GLU A 7 12.45 7.27 6.62
N LYS A 8 11.76 8.38 6.34
CA LYS A 8 10.32 8.39 6.06
C LYS A 8 9.98 7.62 4.79
N HIS A 9 10.78 7.79 3.73
CA HIS A 9 10.62 7.07 2.47
C HIS A 9 10.79 5.56 2.67
N GLU A 10 11.83 5.15 3.38
CA GLU A 10 12.08 3.74 3.69
C GLU A 10 10.96 3.12 4.53
N GLU A 11 10.36 3.87 5.48
CA GLU A 11 9.20 3.38 6.21
C GLU A 11 8.00 3.12 5.28
N LEU A 12 7.72 4.01 4.32
CA LEU A 12 6.65 3.81 3.35
C LEU A 12 6.92 2.59 2.45
N VAL A 13 8.18 2.39 2.03
CA VAL A 13 8.64 1.22 1.27
C VAL A 13 8.43 -0.07 2.07
N HIS A 14 8.76 -0.05 3.37
CA HIS A 14 8.59 -1.19 4.26
C HIS A 14 7.12 -1.57 4.41
N ILE A 15 6.23 -0.59 4.61
CA ILE A 15 4.78 -0.83 4.75
C ILE A 15 4.21 -1.48 3.47
N LEU A 16 4.55 -0.98 2.28
CA LEU A 16 4.09 -1.59 1.01
C LEU A 16 4.68 -2.99 0.79
N SER A 17 5.93 -3.22 1.18
CA SER A 17 6.55 -4.55 1.09
C SER A 17 5.83 -5.55 1.99
N GLU A 18 5.52 -5.16 3.24
CA GLU A 18 4.77 -6.00 4.18
C GLU A 18 3.32 -6.24 3.70
N LEU A 19 2.71 -5.27 3.02
CA LEU A 19 1.40 -5.40 2.40
C LEU A 19 1.42 -6.48 1.32
N ILE A 20 2.39 -6.45 0.40
CA ILE A 20 2.55 -7.43 -0.67
C ILE A 20 2.73 -8.84 -0.08
N GLU A 21 3.63 -8.99 0.89
CA GLU A 21 3.85 -10.28 1.56
C GLU A 21 2.57 -10.81 2.22
N THR A 22 1.81 -9.94 2.89
CA THR A 22 0.55 -10.31 3.53
C THR A 22 -0.48 -10.78 2.50
N ILE A 23 -0.62 -10.07 1.37
CA ILE A 23 -1.54 -10.47 0.28
C ILE A 23 -1.10 -11.80 -0.35
N ALA A 24 0.21 -12.00 -0.57
CA ALA A 24 0.75 -13.24 -1.12
C ALA A 24 0.48 -14.44 -0.19
N LEU A 25 0.54 -14.25 1.12
CA LEU A 25 0.14 -15.26 2.10
C LEU A 25 -1.35 -15.57 2.02
N MET A 26 -2.20 -14.54 1.94
CA MET A 26 -3.65 -14.73 1.80
C MET A 26 -3.99 -15.51 0.52
N GLN A 27 -3.32 -15.24 -0.60
CA GLN A 27 -3.55 -15.97 -1.87
C GLN A 27 -3.19 -17.46 -1.78
N LYS A 28 -2.28 -17.85 -0.89
CA LYS A 28 -1.97 -19.27 -0.63
C LYS A 28 -3.07 -19.96 0.18
N GLU A 29 -3.79 -19.22 1.01
CA GLU A 29 -4.91 -19.74 1.81
C GLU A 29 -6.21 -19.79 1.01
N GLU A 30 -6.48 -18.75 0.21
CA GLU A 30 -7.71 -18.61 -0.56
C GLU A 30 -7.45 -17.87 -1.88
N TYR A 31 -7.82 -18.49 -3.00
CA TYR A 31 -7.77 -17.81 -4.29
C TYR A 31 -8.88 -16.76 -4.38
N SER A 32 -8.49 -15.50 -4.53
CA SER A 32 -9.40 -14.38 -4.74
C SER A 32 -8.87 -13.48 -5.84
N TYR A 33 -9.73 -13.20 -6.82
CA TYR A 33 -9.41 -12.26 -7.90
C TYR A 33 -9.07 -10.86 -7.36
N LEU A 34 -9.71 -10.43 -6.26
CA LEU A 34 -9.41 -9.17 -5.62
C LEU A 34 -8.03 -9.16 -4.97
N LEU A 35 -7.59 -10.28 -4.36
CA LEU A 35 -6.24 -10.39 -3.80
C LEU A 35 -5.18 -10.36 -4.91
N PHE A 36 -5.42 -11.06 -6.02
CA PHE A 36 -4.54 -11.02 -7.17
C PHE A 36 -4.38 -9.59 -7.73
N GLN A 37 -5.49 -8.86 -7.89
CA GLN A 37 -5.44 -7.46 -8.32
C GLN A 37 -4.71 -6.57 -7.30
N ASN A 38 -4.99 -6.73 -6.01
CA ASN A 38 -4.38 -5.91 -4.98
C ASN A 38 -2.86 -6.14 -4.90
N GLU A 39 -2.40 -7.40 -5.01
CA GLU A 39 -0.97 -7.71 -5.04
C GLU A 39 -0.29 -7.05 -6.23
N ARG A 40 -0.89 -7.15 -7.42
CA ARG A 40 -0.33 -6.53 -8.63
C ARG A 40 -0.25 -5.02 -8.48
N GLU A 41 -1.33 -4.36 -8.09
CA GLU A 41 -1.36 -2.91 -7.89
C GLU A 41 -0.35 -2.49 -6.79
N ALA A 42 -0.24 -3.25 -5.69
CA ALA A 42 0.73 -2.96 -4.63
C ALA A 42 2.20 -3.08 -5.10
N ASN A 43 2.50 -4.02 -6.01
CA ASN A 43 3.83 -4.09 -6.64
C ASN A 43 4.09 -2.89 -7.57
N GLU A 44 3.08 -2.43 -8.32
CA GLU A 44 3.17 -1.22 -9.15
C GLU A 44 3.41 0.02 -8.25
N TRP A 45 2.69 0.14 -7.14
CA TRP A 45 2.88 1.21 -6.15
C TRP A 45 4.27 1.20 -5.51
N LEU A 46 4.76 0.02 -5.11
CA LEU A 46 6.10 -0.13 -4.54
C LEU A 46 7.20 0.25 -5.53
N SER A 47 7.03 -0.13 -6.80
CA SER A 47 7.97 0.21 -7.87
C SER A 47 8.03 1.72 -8.08
N PHE A 48 6.87 2.37 -8.21
CA PHE A 48 6.77 3.83 -8.29
C PHE A 48 7.41 4.50 -7.06
N LEU A 49 7.06 4.06 -5.86
CA LEU A 49 7.60 4.64 -4.63
C LEU A 49 9.13 4.57 -4.60
N ARG A 50 9.76 3.47 -5.05
CA ARG A 50 11.22 3.33 -5.05
C ARG A 50 11.93 4.22 -6.07
N GLU A 51 11.27 4.53 -7.19
CA GLU A 51 11.83 5.34 -8.27
C GLU A 51 11.63 6.85 -8.03
N HIS A 52 10.71 7.22 -7.15
CA HIS A 52 10.30 8.60 -6.91
C HIS A 52 10.56 9.05 -5.47
N THR A 53 11.11 10.26 -5.32
CA THR A 53 11.32 10.89 -4.00
C THR A 53 10.66 12.25 -3.90
N ASP A 54 10.14 12.83 -4.99
CA ASP A 54 9.47 14.12 -4.94
C ASP A 54 8.09 14.01 -4.26
N LYS A 55 7.84 14.87 -3.27
CA LYS A 55 6.61 14.82 -2.48
C LYS A 55 5.34 14.98 -3.31
N GLU A 56 5.34 15.76 -4.39
CA GLU A 56 4.13 15.95 -5.20
C GLU A 56 3.81 14.73 -6.07
N GLU A 57 4.84 14.04 -6.56
CA GLU A 57 4.71 12.73 -7.22
C GLU A 57 4.16 11.69 -6.22
N LEU A 58 4.73 11.66 -5.01
CA LEU A 58 4.29 10.73 -3.96
C LEU A 58 2.87 11.03 -3.45
N LYS A 59 2.42 12.29 -3.46
CA LYS A 59 1.01 12.64 -3.15
C LYS A 59 0.05 12.09 -4.20
N SER A 60 0.49 12.00 -5.45
CA SER A 60 -0.32 11.38 -6.52
C SER A 60 -0.48 9.88 -6.27
N LEU A 61 0.58 9.22 -5.81
CA LEU A 61 0.53 7.82 -5.37
C LEU A 61 -0.37 7.64 -4.13
N GLU A 62 -0.24 8.48 -3.11
CA GLU A 62 -1.11 8.46 -1.91
C GLU A 62 -2.59 8.51 -2.32
N LYS A 63 -2.93 9.45 -3.21
CA LYS A 63 -4.28 9.61 -3.72
C LYS A 63 -4.76 8.36 -4.46
N GLU A 64 -3.94 7.79 -5.34
CA GLU A 64 -4.28 6.55 -6.04
C GLU A 64 -4.58 5.43 -5.05
N ILE A 65 -3.70 5.20 -4.06
CA ILE A 65 -3.87 4.15 -3.05
C ILE A 65 -5.14 4.40 -2.23
N ALA A 66 -5.42 5.66 -1.86
CA ALA A 66 -6.63 6.02 -1.12
C ALA A 66 -7.90 5.73 -1.93
N ASP A 67 -7.94 6.12 -3.21
CA ASP A 67 -9.06 5.85 -4.09
C ASP A 67 -9.26 4.33 -4.27
N ARG A 68 -8.18 3.60 -4.54
CA ARG A 68 -8.22 2.13 -4.69
C ARG A 68 -8.71 1.44 -3.42
N PHE A 69 -8.24 1.90 -2.27
CA PHE A 69 -8.69 1.41 -0.98
C PHE A 69 -10.19 1.63 -0.79
N PHE A 70 -10.65 2.88 -0.90
CA PHE A 70 -12.06 3.23 -0.67
C PHE A 70 -13.01 2.51 -1.64
N TYR A 71 -12.70 2.47 -2.93
CA TYR A 71 -13.60 1.90 -3.94
C TYR A 71 -13.52 0.37 -4.08
N ARG A 72 -12.43 -0.27 -3.62
CA ARG A 72 -12.21 -1.71 -3.89
C ARG A 72 -11.74 -2.54 -2.69
N TYR A 73 -10.86 -2.02 -1.84
CA TYR A 73 -10.13 -2.86 -0.87
C TYR A 73 -10.51 -2.62 0.60
N ASP A 74 -11.34 -1.62 0.91
CA ASP A 74 -11.95 -1.40 2.24
C ASP A 74 -13.17 -2.32 2.45
N VAL A 75 -12.99 -3.60 2.10
CA VAL A 75 -13.95 -4.66 2.31
C VAL A 75 -13.22 -5.86 2.91
N GLN A 76 -13.97 -6.72 3.60
CA GLN A 76 -13.44 -8.00 4.04
C GLN A 76 -13.30 -8.92 2.82
N ILE A 77 -12.07 -9.35 2.51
CA ILE A 77 -11.80 -10.26 1.37
C ILE A 77 -11.61 -11.70 1.86
N GLY A 78 -11.08 -11.88 3.08
CA GLY A 78 -10.94 -13.17 3.75
C GLY A 78 -11.39 -13.14 5.22
N LYS A 79 -11.56 -14.32 5.84
CA LYS A 79 -11.96 -14.45 7.26
C LYS A 79 -10.79 -14.48 8.25
N THR A 80 -9.58 -14.18 7.79
CA THR A 80 -8.35 -14.43 8.55
C THR A 80 -7.77 -13.16 9.16
N ILE A 81 -6.87 -13.34 10.13
CA ILE A 81 -6.10 -12.24 10.74
C ILE A 81 -5.28 -11.49 9.68
N LEU A 82 -4.93 -12.16 8.58
CA LEU A 82 -4.20 -11.56 7.45
C LEU A 82 -5.05 -10.53 6.70
N ASP A 83 -6.37 -10.73 6.57
CA ASP A 83 -7.26 -9.74 5.94
C ASP A 83 -7.28 -8.43 6.74
N LYS A 84 -7.38 -8.56 8.07
CA LYS A 84 -7.29 -7.42 8.99
C LYS A 84 -5.93 -6.73 8.87
N LYS A 85 -4.84 -7.50 8.86
CA LYS A 85 -3.47 -6.97 8.69
C LYS A 85 -3.31 -6.21 7.37
N ARG A 86 -3.78 -6.77 6.24
CA ARG A 86 -3.77 -6.10 4.93
C ARG A 86 -4.46 -4.74 5.00
N ASN A 87 -5.67 -4.73 5.58
CA ASN A 87 -6.48 -3.53 5.70
C ASN A 87 -5.80 -2.47 6.59
N GLU A 88 -5.20 -2.89 7.71
CA GLU A 88 -4.40 -2.02 8.60
C GLU A 88 -3.13 -1.48 7.94
N LEU A 89 -2.43 -2.27 7.11
CA LEU A 89 -1.24 -1.82 6.39
C LEU A 89 -1.54 -0.73 5.37
N ILE A 90 -2.64 -0.85 4.61
CA ILE A 90 -3.06 0.21 3.67
C ILE A 90 -3.42 1.49 4.45
N LYS A 91 -4.18 1.37 5.53
CA LYS A 91 -4.53 2.50 6.41
C LYS A 91 -3.28 3.16 7.01
N ARG A 92 -2.31 2.36 7.46
CA ARG A 92 -1.03 2.84 8.00
C ARG A 92 -0.22 3.58 6.94
N TYR A 93 -0.14 3.04 5.72
CA TYR A 93 0.53 3.72 4.61
C TYR A 93 -0.09 5.09 4.37
N LEU A 94 -1.40 5.18 4.22
CA LEU A 94 -2.11 6.44 3.95
C LEU A 94 -1.90 7.46 5.07
N PHE A 95 -2.00 7.03 6.34
CA PHE A 95 -1.76 7.90 7.49
C PHE A 95 -0.32 8.45 7.49
N LYS A 96 0.68 7.58 7.30
CA LYS A 96 2.09 7.97 7.30
C LYS A 96 2.45 8.81 6.09
N SER A 97 1.95 8.47 4.92
CA SER A 97 2.13 9.25 3.71
C SER A 97 1.62 10.68 3.91
N ASN A 98 0.42 10.84 4.46
CA ASN A 98 -0.14 12.15 4.72
C ASN A 98 0.72 12.97 5.72
N GLU A 99 1.19 12.34 6.79
CA GLU A 99 2.10 12.94 7.79
C GLU A 99 3.45 13.36 7.18
N TYR A 100 3.97 12.61 6.20
CA TYR A 100 5.31 12.80 5.64
C TYR A 100 5.33 13.75 4.43
N LEU A 101 4.26 13.75 3.64
CA LEU A 101 4.12 14.51 2.41
C LEU A 101 3.41 15.86 2.62
N GLY A 102 2.70 16.02 3.74
CA GLY A 102 2.14 17.30 4.20
C GLY A 102 3.17 18.43 4.31
#